data_AF-A0A2H6N4J4-F1
#
_entry.id   AF-A0A2H6N4J4-F1
#
_cell.length_a   1.000
_cell.length_b   1.000
_cell.length_c   1.000
_cell.angle_alpha   90.00
_cell.angle_beta   90.00
_cell.angle_gamma   90.00
#
_symmetry.space_group_name_H-M   'P 1'
#
loop_
_entity.id
_entity.type
_entity.pdbx_description
1 polymer ?
#
loop_
_entity_poly.entity_id
_entity_poly.type
_entity_poly.pdbx_seq_one_letter_code
_entity_poly.pdbx_strand_id
1 'polypeptide(L)'
;MAAVVAQRGAMGPLVGAIDQGTSSTRFLVFNANTAELLSHHQVEIQQKFPKEGWVEQDPKEILQSVYECVERTCEKLNQLNIDISNIKGIFNSITIMNILPNKEEKVI
;
A
#
# COMPACT_ATOMS: atom_id res chain seq x y z
N MET A 1 -8.73 -29.63 25.14
CA MET A 1 -9.02 -29.10 23.79
C MET A 1 -10.23 -28.18 23.87
N ALA A 2 -10.02 -26.92 24.22
CA ALA A 2 -10.99 -25.88 23.94
C ALA A 2 -10.47 -25.18 22.68
N ALA A 3 -11.18 -25.34 21.57
CA ALA A 3 -10.97 -24.49 20.42
C ALA A 3 -11.19 -23.05 20.92
N VAL A 4 -10.11 -22.27 20.95
CA VAL A 4 -10.22 -20.82 21.02
C VAL A 4 -10.84 -20.43 19.69
N VAL A 5 -12.17 -20.43 19.67
CA VAL A 5 -12.92 -19.63 18.71
C VAL A 5 -12.48 -18.22 19.05
N ALA A 6 -11.46 -17.73 18.35
CA ALA A 6 -11.16 -16.31 18.31
C ALA A 6 -12.50 -15.68 17.96
N GLN A 7 -13.09 -14.98 18.93
CA GLN A 7 -14.28 -14.20 18.67
C GLN A 7 -13.96 -13.42 17.40
N ARG A 8 -14.91 -13.33 16.46
CA ARG A 8 -14.97 -12.18 15.55
C ARG A 8 -15.24 -10.94 16.42
N GLY A 9 -14.35 -10.65 17.37
CA GLY A 9 -14.34 -9.46 18.16
C GLY A 9 -13.96 -8.40 17.16
N ALA A 10 -14.89 -7.48 16.92
CA ALA A 10 -14.65 -6.32 16.08
C ALA A 10 -13.34 -5.70 16.57
N MET A 11 -12.24 -5.97 15.85
CA MET A 11 -11.04 -5.18 15.94
C MET A 11 -11.51 -3.73 15.83
N GLY A 12 -11.00 -2.87 16.71
CA GLY A 12 -11.34 -1.45 16.67
C GLY A 12 -11.15 -0.88 15.26
N PRO A 13 -11.67 0.33 14.99
CA PRO A 13 -11.54 0.92 13.67
C PRO A 13 -10.10 0.81 13.16
N LEU A 14 -9.93 0.42 11.90
CA LEU A 14 -8.63 0.25 11.27
C LEU A 14 -8.33 1.46 10.39
N VAL A 15 -7.06 1.78 10.23
CA VAL A 15 -6.59 2.82 9.32
C VAL A 15 -5.57 2.22 8.37
N GLY A 16 -5.79 2.43 7.07
CA GLY A 16 -4.85 2.08 6.01
C GLY A 16 -3.91 3.25 5.69
N ALA A 17 -2.66 2.93 5.36
CA ALA A 17 -1.65 3.89 4.97
C ALA A 17 -1.00 3.42 3.67
N ILE A 18 -1.12 4.20 2.61
CA ILE A 18 -0.29 4.04 1.41
C ILE A 18 0.97 4.87 1.61
N ASP A 19 2.12 4.24 1.52
CA ASP A 19 3.44 4.88 1.57
C ASP A 19 4.14 4.65 0.22
N GLN A 20 4.03 5.66 -0.65
CA GLN A 20 4.62 5.67 -1.98
C GLN A 20 6.00 6.36 -1.88
N GLY A 21 7.02 5.54 -1.64
CA GLY A 21 8.40 5.96 -1.58
C GLY A 21 9.06 6.00 -2.96
N THR A 22 10.36 6.27 -2.98
CA THR A 22 11.11 6.41 -4.22
C THR A 22 11.48 5.07 -4.84
N SER A 23 11.73 4.05 -4.02
CA SER A 23 12.16 2.72 -4.46
C SER A 23 11.12 1.63 -4.19
N SER A 24 10.06 1.94 -3.45
CA SER A 24 8.99 1.00 -3.18
C SER A 24 7.69 1.70 -2.84
N THR A 25 6.60 0.95 -2.96
CA THR A 25 5.29 1.31 -2.46
C THR A 25 4.89 0.32 -1.39
N ARG A 26 4.20 0.79 -0.35
CA ARG A 26 3.67 -0.04 0.72
C ARG A 26 2.21 0.29 0.97
N PHE A 27 1.49 -0.71 1.44
CA PHE A 27 0.22 -0.50 2.12
C PHE A 27 0.31 -1.14 3.50
N LEU A 28 0.01 -0.34 4.54
CA LEU A 28 0.06 -0.76 5.94
C LEU A 28 -1.32 -0.58 6.56
N VAL A 29 -1.72 -1.51 7.42
CA VAL A 29 -2.99 -1.42 8.14
C VAL A 29 -2.74 -1.45 9.64
N PHE A 30 -3.24 -0.43 10.33
CA PHE A 30 -3.07 -0.21 11.75
C PHE A 30 -4.40 -0.34 12.49
N ASN A 31 -4.33 -0.76 13.75
CA ASN A 31 -5.42 -0.57 14.70
C ASN A 31 -5.45 0.91 15.13
N ALA A 32 -6.57 1.61 14.93
CA ALA A 32 -6.66 3.04 15.21
C ALA A 32 -6.55 3.39 16.71
N ASN A 33 -6.89 2.46 17.60
CA ASN A 33 -6.89 2.70 19.04
C ASN A 33 -5.52 2.43 19.67
N THR A 34 -4.80 1.42 19.17
CA THR A 34 -3.53 0.98 19.74
C THR A 34 -2.30 1.41 18.93
N ALA A 35 -2.51 1.91 17.71
CA ALA A 35 -1.46 2.17 16.70
C ALA A 35 -0.63 0.93 16.32
N GLU A 36 -1.10 -0.28 16.67
CA GLU A 36 -0.45 -1.53 16.31
C GLU A 36 -0.52 -1.77 14.81
N LEU A 37 0.61 -2.15 14.21
CA LEU A 37 0.68 -2.58 12.81
C LEU A 37 0.19 -4.02 12.70
N LEU A 38 -0.90 -4.23 11.97
CA LEU A 38 -1.57 -5.53 11.88
C LEU A 38 -1.16 -6.32 10.65
N SER A 39 -0.97 -5.63 9.52
CA SER A 39 -0.58 -6.24 8.26
C SER A 39 0.02 -5.19 7.34
N HIS A 40 0.90 -5.62 6.45
CA HIS A 40 1.40 -4.78 5.39
C HIS A 40 1.88 -5.62 4.20
N HIS A 41 2.04 -4.96 3.06
CA HIS A 41 2.75 -5.47 1.90
C HIS A 41 3.61 -4.35 1.29
N GLN A 42 4.68 -4.75 0.60
CA GLN A 42 5.61 -3.83 -0.05
C GLN A 42 5.94 -4.38 -1.43
N VAL A 43 5.91 -3.50 -2.42
CA VAL A 43 6.31 -3.77 -3.80
C VAL A 43 7.40 -2.79 -4.17
N GLU A 44 8.53 -3.30 -4.69
CA GLU A 44 9.60 -2.47 -5.23
C GLU A 44 9.18 -1.86 -6.57
N ILE A 45 9.63 -0.64 -6.83
CA ILE A 45 9.38 0.07 -8.10
C ILE A 45 10.70 0.39 -8.77
N GLN A 46 10.74 0.24 -10.09
CA GLN A 46 11.94 0.48 -10.86
C GLN A 46 12.20 1.98 -11.03
N GLN A 47 13.45 2.37 -10.78
CA GLN A 47 13.97 3.70 -11.07
C GLN A 47 14.75 3.66 -12.38
N LYS A 48 14.47 4.60 -13.29
CA LYS A 48 15.18 4.75 -14.56
C LYS A 48 16.10 5.96 -14.48
N PHE A 49 17.33 5.78 -14.95
CA PHE A 49 18.38 6.81 -14.94
C PHE A 49 18.83 7.10 -16.37
N PRO A 50 18.01 7.80 -17.19
CA PRO A 50 18.33 8.02 -18.61
C PRO A 50 19.52 8.97 -18.81
N LYS A 51 19.81 9.82 -17.82
CA LYS A 51 20.90 10.82 -17.82
C LYS A 51 21.48 10.92 -16.42
N GLU A 52 22.73 11.39 -16.34
CA GLU A 52 23.38 11.68 -15.06
C GLU A 52 22.55 12.69 -14.24
N GLY A 53 22.27 12.34 -12.98
CA GLY A 53 21.45 13.15 -12.08
C GLY A 53 19.94 13.07 -12.31
N TRP A 54 19.45 12.29 -13.28
CA TRP A 54 18.02 12.13 -13.54
C TRP A 54 17.48 10.85 -12.92
N VAL A 55 16.29 10.93 -12.33
CA VAL A 55 15.51 9.77 -11.89
C VAL A 55 14.12 9.89 -12.47
N GLU A 56 13.69 8.85 -13.16
CA GLU A 56 12.40 8.77 -13.82
C GLU A 56 11.65 7.52 -13.36
N GLN A 57 10.35 7.67 -13.15
CA GLN A 57 9.45 6.58 -12.75
C GLN A 57 8.23 6.51 -13.66
N ASP A 58 7.74 5.30 -13.91
CA ASP A 58 6.54 5.08 -14.71
C ASP A 58 5.29 5.21 -13.81
N PRO A 59 4.36 6.15 -14.09
CA PRO A 59 3.15 6.31 -13.29
C PRO A 59 2.28 5.05 -13.28
N LYS A 60 2.27 4.25 -14.35
CA LYS A 60 1.49 3.01 -14.42
C LYS A 60 2.07 1.96 -13.48
N GLU A 61 3.39 1.90 -13.34
CA GLU A 61 4.08 1.00 -12.41
C GLU A 61 3.80 1.39 -10.95
N ILE A 62 3.85 2.69 -10.64
CA ILE A 62 3.48 3.20 -9.31
C ILE A 62 2.02 2.86 -8.96
N LEU A 63 1.09 3.06 -9.90
CA LEU A 63 -0.31 2.74 -9.64
C LEU A 63 -0.53 1.23 -9.46
N GLN A 64 0.14 0.41 -10.28
CA GLN A 64 0.07 -1.04 -10.16
C GLN A 64 0.62 -1.55 -8.83
N SER A 65 1.72 -0.97 -8.35
CA SER A 65 2.31 -1.34 -7.06
C SER A 65 1.41 -0.97 -5.88
N VAL A 66 0.65 0.14 -5.96
CA VAL A 66 -0.37 0.50 -4.96
C VAL A 66 -1.47 -0.56 -4.94
N TYR A 67 -2.02 -0.93 -6.11
CA TYR A 67 -3.08 -1.95 -6.18
C TYR A 67 -2.63 -3.29 -5.60
N GLU A 68 -1.43 -3.74 -5.98
CA GLU A 68 -0.86 -4.98 -5.47
C GLU A 68 -0.65 -4.91 -3.95
N CYS A 69 -0.11 -3.81 -3.43
CA CYS A 69 0.06 -3.65 -1.98
C CYS A 69 -1.27 -3.74 -1.23
N VAL A 70 -2.33 -3.10 -1.74
CA VAL A 70 -3.66 -3.13 -1.13
C VAL A 70 -4.24 -4.55 -1.17
N GLU A 71 -4.25 -5.18 -2.34
CA GLU A 71 -4.78 -6.52 -2.55
C GLU A 71 -4.08 -7.54 -1.63
N ARG A 72 -2.75 -7.59 -1.66
CA ARG A 72 -1.95 -8.53 -0.85
C ARG A 72 -2.11 -8.30 0.65
N THR A 73 -2.25 -7.05 1.09
CA THR A 73 -2.48 -6.76 2.50
C THR A 73 -3.87 -7.19 2.94
N CYS A 74 -4.89 -6.97 2.11
CA CYS A 74 -6.26 -7.44 2.37
C CYS A 74 -6.35 -8.97 2.39
N GLU A 75 -5.63 -9.68 1.50
CA GLU A 75 -5.51 -11.14 1.56
C GLU A 75 -4.93 -11.61 2.90
N LYS A 76 -3.84 -10.97 3.36
CA LYS A 76 -3.24 -11.26 4.67
C LYS A 76 -4.20 -10.97 5.83
N LEU A 77 -4.94 -9.86 5.80
CA LEU A 77 -5.93 -9.54 6.83
C LEU A 77 -7.04 -10.60 6.91
N ASN A 78 -7.53 -11.07 5.75
CA ASN A 78 -8.51 -12.15 5.70
C ASN A 78 -7.96 -13.46 6.29
N GLN A 79 -6.69 -13.79 6.02
CA GLN A 79 -6.02 -14.95 6.63
C GLN A 79 -5.89 -14.85 8.15
N LEU A 80 -5.77 -13.62 8.67
CA LEU A 80 -5.76 -13.32 10.11
C LEU A 80 -7.17 -13.23 10.72
N ASN A 81 -8.22 -13.49 9.95
CA ASN A 81 -9.63 -13.31 10.33
C ASN A 81 -9.96 -11.86 10.76
N ILE A 82 -9.25 -10.87 10.23
CA ILE A 82 -9.51 -9.45 10.45
C ILE A 82 -10.44 -8.94 9.34
N ASP A 83 -11.59 -8.41 9.73
CA ASP A 83 -12.58 -7.88 8.78
C ASP A 83 -12.10 -6.56 8.15
N ILE A 84 -11.87 -6.57 6.84
CA ILE A 84 -11.45 -5.41 6.05
C ILE A 84 -12.46 -4.26 6.08
N SER A 85 -13.76 -4.54 6.35
CA SER A 85 -14.79 -3.50 6.48
C SER A 85 -14.55 -2.59 7.69
N ASN A 86 -13.65 -2.98 8.60
CA ASN A 86 -13.22 -2.14 9.71
C ASN A 86 -12.22 -1.05 9.31
N ILE A 87 -11.66 -1.07 8.09
CA ILE A 87 -10.84 0.05 7.58
C ILE A 87 -11.76 1.26 7.37
N LYS A 88 -11.62 2.29 8.22
CA LYS A 88 -12.48 3.48 8.22
C LYS A 88 -11.88 4.67 7.49
N GLY A 89 -10.59 4.60 7.15
CA GLY A 89 -9.90 5.63 6.40
C GLY A 89 -8.61 5.08 5.80
N ILE A 90 -8.22 5.67 4.66
CA ILE A 90 -6.94 5.44 4.03
C ILE A 90 -6.27 6.80 3.84
N PHE A 91 -5.02 6.91 4.28
CA PHE A 91 -4.19 8.08 3.99
C PHE A 91 -3.06 7.70 3.04
N ASN A 92 -2.60 8.67 2.26
CA ASN A 92 -1.52 8.50 1.31
C ASN A 92 -0.37 9.46 1.65
N SER A 93 0.83 8.91 1.75
CA SER A 93 2.09 9.66 1.84
C SER A 93 2.90 9.37 0.59
N ILE A 94 3.33 10.41 -0.12
CA ILE A 94 4.07 10.28 -1.38
C ILE A 94 5.36 11.09 -1.33
N THR A 95 6.46 10.48 -1.80
CA THR A 95 7.72 11.19 -2.03
C THR A 95 7.77 11.66 -3.48
N ILE A 96 7.85 12.97 -3.71
CA ILE A 96 7.85 13.54 -5.07
C ILE A 96 9.20 13.25 -5.76
N MET A 97 9.14 12.52 -6.87
CA MET A 97 10.19 12.42 -7.88
C MET A 97 9.62 12.80 -9.25
N ASN A 98 10.50 12.94 -10.25
CA ASN A 98 10.07 13.26 -11.60
C ASN A 98 9.35 12.03 -12.22
N ILE A 99 8.04 12.18 -12.43
CA ILE A 99 7.19 11.13 -13.01
C ILE A 99 7.12 11.36 -14.51
N LEU A 100 7.38 10.31 -15.30
CA LEU A 100 7.28 10.41 -16.75
C LEU A 100 5.83 10.64 -17.17
N PRO A 101 5.55 11.60 -18.08
CA PRO A 101 4.23 11.70 -18.68
C PRO A 101 3.91 10.38 -19.39
N ASN A 102 2.63 9.99 -19.39
CA ASN A 102 2.19 8.77 -20.06
C ASN A 102 2.69 8.78 -21.51
N LYS A 103 3.23 7.66 -22.00
CA LYS A 103 3.71 7.55 -23.40
C LYS A 103 2.63 7.88 -24.44
N GLU A 104 1.36 7.86 -24.05
CA GLU A 104 0.20 8.23 -24.86
C GLU A 104 -0.03 9.75 -24.97
N GLU A 105 0.60 10.56 -24.10
CA GLU A 105 0.58 12.04 -24.17
C GLU A 105 1.76 12.63 -24.94
N LYS A 106 2.57 11.80 -25.62
CA LYS A 106 3.46 12.27 -26.68
C LYS A 106 2.68 12.46 -27.99
N VAL A 107 1.71 13.36 -27.95
CA VAL A 107 1.05 13.89 -29.15
C VAL A 107 1.32 15.39 -29.16
N ILE A 108 1.79 15.84 -30.32
CA ILE A 108 2.19 17.20 -30.78
C ILE A 108 3.49 17.79 -30.22
#